data_AF-A0AAU6ING4-F1
#
_entry.id   AF-A0AAU6ING4-F1
#
_cell.length_a   1.000
_cell.length_b   1.000
_cell.length_c   1.000
_cell.angle_alpha   90.00
_cell.angle_beta   90.00
_cell.angle_gamma   90.00
#
_symmetry.space_group_name_H-M   'P 1'
#
loop_
_entity.id
_entity.type
_entity.pdbx_description
1 polymer ?
#
loop_
_entity_poly.entity_id
_entity_poly.type
_entity_poly.pdbx_seq_one_letter_code
_entity_poly.pdbx_strand_id
1 'polypeptide(L)'
;MLESLSPKQIQSAERTLAAGTWTITAGAVLFSVLTVTPLVEKVTPADWGWTAPILPLVVDAAVVIVVRLDALVARLGGHAGKWPAVLRWMTGLMTLLLNVGDSALKGDLVGVAVHAVAPLLLIVTAEAGLAYRRAINAALERIERSRAAEAEQREQQQRGERERERREREHREQSARDHAEKVERERAEREANERAAERDHTARMDRERLDREDQARREQREYEDRVRREAQDRADALRREQSEQEERSRREQQARAQTMEAVKAAPAVPAGEGVNTCEGAVNTAVNTAVNTLPTLFTKMPETEARSYIRSFPEGEKSVRQLADDTGWSVGWVAARVQEAREQQTTEPAEVVA
;
A
#
# COMPACT_ATOMS: atom_id res chain seq x y z
N MET A 1 -39.90 -1.97 9.81
CA MET A 1 -39.22 -2.19 11.10
C MET A 1 -39.92 -3.34 11.79
N LEU A 2 -39.31 -4.53 11.82
CA LEU A 2 -39.62 -5.54 12.82
C LEU A 2 -38.40 -5.56 13.72
N GLU A 3 -38.50 -4.94 14.89
CA GLU A 3 -37.41 -4.98 15.86
C GLU A 3 -37.14 -6.44 16.22
N SER A 4 -35.85 -6.81 16.23
CA SER A 4 -35.43 -8.16 16.57
C SER A 4 -35.71 -8.43 18.05
N LEU A 5 -36.83 -9.10 18.33
CA LEU A 5 -37.18 -9.58 19.66
C LEU A 5 -35.98 -10.31 20.28
N SER A 6 -35.64 -9.94 21.51
CA SER A 6 -34.55 -10.55 22.26
C SER A 6 -34.76 -12.06 22.39
N PRO A 7 -33.70 -12.90 22.34
CA PRO A 7 -33.83 -14.34 22.57
C PRO A 7 -34.60 -14.70 23.86
N LYS A 8 -34.48 -13.87 24.90
CA LYS A 8 -35.23 -14.01 26.16
C LYS A 8 -36.74 -13.75 26.00
N GLN A 9 -37.13 -12.80 25.13
CA GLN A 9 -38.54 -12.51 24.83
C GLN A 9 -39.18 -13.66 24.04
N ILE A 10 -38.45 -14.22 23.06
CA ILE A 10 -38.90 -15.40 22.30
C ILE A 10 -39.13 -16.58 23.24
N GLN A 11 -38.16 -16.91 24.10
CA GLN A 11 -38.27 -18.03 25.05
C GLN A 11 -39.39 -17.82 26.09
N SER A 12 -39.64 -16.57 26.51
CA SER A 12 -40.76 -16.23 27.40
C SER A 12 -42.12 -16.40 26.71
N ALA A 13 -42.23 -15.97 25.45
CA ALA A 13 -43.43 -16.16 24.64
C ALA A 13 -43.71 -17.66 24.39
N GLU A 14 -42.69 -18.45 24.04
CA GLU A 14 -42.82 -19.90 23.90
C GLU A 14 -43.28 -20.59 25.19
N ARG A 15 -42.69 -20.22 26.35
CA ARG A 15 -43.09 -20.78 27.65
C ARG A 15 -44.54 -20.40 28.01
N THR A 16 -44.95 -19.17 27.71
CA THR A 16 -46.32 -18.69 27.95
C THR A 16 -47.33 -19.42 27.06
N LEU A 17 -47.02 -19.58 25.76
CA LEU A 17 -47.85 -20.34 24.81
C LEU A 17 -47.95 -21.82 25.20
N ALA A 18 -46.84 -22.43 25.65
CA ALA A 18 -46.82 -23.80 26.13
C ALA A 18 -47.68 -23.96 27.39
N ALA A 19 -47.56 -23.05 28.36
CA ALA A 19 -48.37 -23.05 29.58
C ALA A 19 -49.87 -22.93 29.27
N GLY A 20 -50.27 -21.93 28.46
CA GLY A 20 -51.67 -21.75 28.05
C GLY A 20 -52.25 -22.97 27.31
N THR A 21 -51.46 -23.61 26.44
CA THR A 21 -51.85 -24.86 25.76
C THR A 21 -52.12 -25.99 26.76
N TRP A 22 -51.26 -26.15 27.77
CA TRP A 22 -51.45 -27.16 28.82
C TRP A 22 -52.66 -26.86 29.71
N THR A 23 -52.91 -25.59 30.07
CA THR A 23 -54.10 -25.18 30.83
C THR A 23 -55.39 -25.51 30.07
N ILE A 24 -55.47 -25.20 28.76
CA ILE A 24 -56.63 -25.54 27.92
C ILE A 24 -56.81 -27.06 27.84
N THR A 25 -55.71 -27.81 27.66
CA THR A 25 -55.74 -29.28 27.59
C THR A 25 -56.27 -29.88 28.90
N ALA A 26 -55.76 -29.43 30.05
CA ALA A 26 -56.19 -29.90 31.36
C ALA A 26 -57.66 -29.56 31.65
N GLY A 27 -58.11 -28.35 31.28
CA GLY A 27 -59.51 -27.96 31.40
C GLY A 27 -60.46 -28.81 30.56
N ALA A 28 -60.05 -29.18 29.34
CA ALA A 28 -60.83 -30.04 28.46
C ALA A 28 -60.95 -31.48 29.00
N VAL A 29 -59.85 -32.07 29.48
CA VAL A 29 -59.85 -33.40 30.13
C VAL A 29 -60.73 -33.38 31.37
N LEU A 30 -60.63 -32.35 32.22
CA LEU A 30 -61.45 -32.22 33.42
C LEU A 30 -62.94 -32.12 33.08
N PHE A 31 -63.30 -31.32 32.08
CA PHE A 31 -64.69 -31.20 31.62
C PHE A 31 -65.24 -32.53 31.08
N SER A 32 -64.46 -33.24 30.26
CA SER A 32 -64.81 -34.56 29.72
C SER A 32 -65.00 -35.62 30.81
N VAL A 33 -64.12 -35.66 31.81
CA VAL A 33 -64.30 -36.54 32.99
C VAL A 33 -65.61 -36.19 33.72
N LEU A 34 -65.91 -34.91 33.94
CA LEU A 34 -67.14 -34.48 34.63
C LEU A 34 -68.42 -34.77 33.84
N THR A 35 -68.38 -34.78 32.50
CA THR A 35 -69.57 -35.04 31.65
C THR A 35 -69.78 -36.51 31.34
N VAL A 36 -68.70 -37.28 31.15
CA VAL A 36 -68.78 -38.68 30.70
C VAL A 36 -68.81 -39.67 31.88
N THR A 37 -68.22 -39.36 33.04
CA THR A 37 -68.28 -40.24 34.22
C THR A 37 -69.72 -40.59 34.63
N PRO A 38 -70.67 -39.64 34.74
CA PRO A 38 -72.08 -39.95 35.07
C PRO A 38 -72.83 -40.71 33.97
N LEU A 39 -72.27 -40.83 32.76
CA LEU A 39 -72.81 -41.67 31.70
C LEU A 39 -72.28 -43.11 31.81
N VAL A 40 -70.99 -43.27 32.10
CA VAL A 40 -70.35 -44.58 32.31
C VAL A 40 -70.88 -45.25 33.58
N GLU A 41 -71.13 -44.51 34.67
CA GLU A 41 -71.74 -45.04 35.89
C GLU A 41 -73.11 -45.69 35.66
N LYS A 42 -73.93 -45.17 34.72
CA LYS A 42 -75.27 -45.73 34.40
C LYS A 42 -75.21 -47.10 33.71
N VAL A 43 -74.10 -47.44 33.07
CA VAL A 43 -73.92 -48.68 32.29
C VAL A 43 -72.92 -49.65 32.93
N THR A 44 -72.29 -49.24 34.04
CA THR A 44 -71.28 -50.04 34.76
C THR A 44 -71.94 -50.73 35.97
N PRO A 45 -71.62 -52.00 36.26
CA PRO A 45 -72.09 -52.66 37.47
C PRO A 45 -71.69 -51.89 38.74
N ALA A 46 -72.56 -51.90 39.76
CA ALA A 46 -72.40 -51.06 40.95
C ALA A 46 -71.03 -51.20 41.65
N ASP A 47 -70.48 -52.42 41.71
CA ASP A 47 -69.18 -52.70 42.34
C ASP A 47 -67.98 -52.11 41.58
N TRP A 48 -68.18 -51.65 40.34
CA TRP A 48 -67.15 -51.15 39.43
C TRP A 48 -67.23 -49.65 39.16
N GLY A 49 -68.17 -48.92 39.79
CA GLY A 49 -68.36 -47.47 39.58
C GLY A 49 -67.09 -46.64 39.77
N TRP A 50 -66.17 -47.06 40.63
CA TRP A 50 -64.85 -46.42 40.82
C TRP A 50 -63.98 -46.36 39.55
N THR A 51 -64.24 -47.21 38.56
CA THR A 51 -63.54 -47.21 37.26
C THR A 51 -64.13 -46.24 36.23
N ALA A 52 -65.33 -45.71 36.46
CA ALA A 52 -66.02 -44.82 35.53
C ALA A 52 -65.21 -43.59 35.07
N PRO A 53 -64.44 -42.87 35.92
CA PRO A 53 -63.62 -41.74 35.48
C PRO A 53 -62.32 -42.15 34.74
N ILE A 54 -61.96 -43.43 34.70
CA ILE A 54 -60.75 -43.91 34.00
C ILE A 54 -60.98 -43.89 32.49
N LEU A 55 -62.16 -44.31 32.02
CA LEU A 55 -62.45 -44.42 30.59
C LEU A 55 -62.39 -43.06 29.85
N PRO A 56 -63.00 -41.96 30.33
CA PRO A 56 -62.87 -40.64 29.69
C PRO A 56 -61.42 -40.17 29.64
N LEU A 57 -60.69 -40.33 30.75
CA LEU A 57 -59.30 -39.90 30.87
C LEU A 57 -58.36 -40.64 29.90
N VAL A 58 -58.59 -41.93 29.65
CA VAL A 58 -57.86 -42.71 28.64
C VAL A 58 -58.20 -42.25 27.22
N VAL A 59 -59.47 -41.97 26.93
CA VAL A 59 -59.91 -41.46 25.61
C VAL A 59 -59.28 -40.09 25.32
N ASP A 60 -59.33 -39.15 26.26
CA ASP A 60 -58.74 -37.83 26.08
C ASP A 60 -57.22 -37.88 26.00
N ALA A 61 -56.56 -38.73 26.80
CA ALA A 61 -55.13 -38.97 26.68
C ALA A 61 -54.76 -39.48 25.28
N ALA A 62 -55.57 -40.38 24.71
CA ALA A 62 -55.38 -40.85 23.33
C ALA A 62 -55.54 -39.71 22.30
N VAL A 63 -56.56 -38.85 22.43
CA VAL A 63 -56.74 -37.65 21.58
C VAL A 63 -55.52 -36.72 21.68
N VAL A 64 -55.10 -36.38 22.90
CA VAL A 64 -53.96 -35.49 23.15
C VAL A 64 -52.66 -36.07 22.59
N ILE A 65 -52.43 -37.38 22.77
CA ILE A 65 -51.28 -38.08 22.20
C ILE A 65 -51.32 -38.04 20.66
N VAL A 66 -52.44 -38.36 20.02
CA VAL A 66 -52.57 -38.32 18.55
C VAL A 66 -52.29 -36.92 17.99
N VAL A 67 -52.86 -35.88 18.62
CA VAL A 67 -52.64 -34.48 18.22
C VAL A 67 -51.18 -34.03 18.46
N ARG A 68 -50.51 -34.52 19.51
CA ARG A 68 -49.11 -34.22 19.80
C ARG A 68 -48.11 -35.03 18.96
N LEU A 69 -48.44 -36.26 18.59
CA LEU A 69 -47.57 -37.16 17.82
C LEU A 69 -47.30 -36.59 16.43
N ASP A 70 -48.32 -36.00 15.80
CA ASP A 70 -48.21 -35.27 14.51
C ASP A 70 -47.16 -34.15 14.59
N ALA A 71 -47.12 -33.41 15.71
CA ALA A 71 -46.13 -32.36 15.96
C ALA A 71 -44.72 -32.88 16.29
N LEU A 72 -44.58 -34.13 16.75
CA LEU A 72 -43.28 -34.79 16.97
C LEU A 72 -42.74 -35.40 15.67
N VAL A 73 -43.58 -36.08 14.87
CA VAL A 73 -43.17 -36.68 13.59
C VAL A 73 -42.75 -35.60 12.60
N ALA A 74 -43.48 -34.47 12.53
CA ALA A 74 -43.08 -33.32 11.72
C ALA A 74 -41.74 -32.68 12.17
N ARG A 75 -41.38 -32.78 13.45
CA ARG A 75 -40.06 -32.34 13.98
C ARG A 75 -38.93 -33.30 13.65
N LEU A 76 -39.22 -34.57 13.39
CA LEU A 76 -38.24 -35.60 13.03
C LEU A 76 -38.04 -35.73 11.51
N GLY A 77 -38.56 -34.78 10.71
CA GLY A 77 -38.45 -34.79 9.25
C GLY A 77 -39.36 -35.80 8.54
N GLY A 78 -40.23 -36.49 9.28
CA GLY A 78 -41.14 -37.49 8.74
C GLY A 78 -42.41 -36.86 8.15
N HIS A 79 -42.78 -37.28 6.94
CA HIS A 79 -44.11 -37.01 6.38
C HIS A 79 -45.07 -38.10 6.86
N ALA A 80 -45.89 -37.82 7.87
CA ALA A 80 -46.83 -38.79 8.44
C ALA A 80 -48.01 -39.19 7.52
N GLY A 81 -48.05 -38.70 6.28
CA GLY A 81 -49.11 -38.96 5.31
C GLY A 81 -50.47 -38.39 5.74
N LYS A 82 -51.55 -39.03 5.29
CA LYS A 82 -52.94 -38.64 5.63
C LYS A 82 -53.46 -39.31 6.92
N TRP A 83 -52.77 -40.34 7.42
CA TRP A 83 -53.24 -41.18 8.52
C TRP A 83 -53.48 -40.46 9.85
N PRO A 84 -52.61 -39.53 10.32
CA PRO A 84 -52.87 -38.79 11.55
C PRO A 84 -54.14 -37.93 11.47
N ALA A 85 -54.46 -37.37 10.30
CA ALA A 85 -55.69 -36.63 10.10
C ALA A 85 -56.91 -37.56 10.20
N VAL A 86 -56.87 -38.72 9.54
CA VAL A 86 -57.96 -39.73 9.64
C VAL A 86 -58.16 -40.18 11.09
N LEU A 87 -57.10 -40.50 11.82
CA LEU A 87 -57.18 -40.89 13.23
C LEU A 87 -57.74 -39.76 14.10
N ARG A 88 -57.28 -38.52 13.90
CA ARG A 88 -57.77 -37.34 14.64
C ARG A 88 -59.26 -37.11 14.44
N TRP A 89 -59.74 -37.18 13.19
CA TRP A 89 -61.17 -37.04 12.87
C TRP A 89 -62.01 -38.18 13.43
N MET A 90 -61.52 -39.42 13.36
CA MET A 90 -62.21 -40.59 13.90
C MET A 90 -62.35 -40.51 15.42
N THR A 91 -61.27 -40.23 16.15
CA THR A 91 -61.32 -40.12 17.61
C THR A 91 -62.12 -38.89 18.05
N GLY A 92 -61.95 -37.74 17.39
CA GLY A 92 -62.73 -36.53 17.69
C GLY A 92 -64.24 -36.72 17.47
N LEU A 93 -64.64 -37.40 16.38
CA LEU A 93 -66.03 -37.75 16.13
C LEU A 93 -66.57 -38.71 17.21
N MET A 94 -65.77 -39.70 17.64
CA MET A 94 -66.18 -40.62 18.70
C MET A 94 -66.34 -39.92 20.05
N THR A 95 -65.44 -39.00 20.42
CA THR A 95 -65.58 -38.15 21.62
C THR A 95 -66.81 -37.23 21.54
N LEU A 96 -67.13 -36.68 20.37
CA LEU A 96 -68.35 -35.90 20.15
C LEU A 96 -69.61 -36.76 20.35
N LEU A 97 -69.66 -37.96 19.74
CA LEU A 97 -70.79 -38.89 19.88
C LEU A 97 -71.00 -39.34 21.33
N LEU A 98 -69.92 -39.59 22.09
CA LEU A 98 -70.02 -39.97 23.51
C LEU A 98 -70.56 -38.83 24.38
N ASN A 99 -70.09 -37.59 24.16
CA ASN A 99 -70.57 -36.42 24.94
C ASN A 99 -72.01 -36.03 24.59
N VAL A 100 -72.43 -36.21 23.34
CA VAL A 100 -73.74 -35.78 22.83
C VAL A 100 -74.81 -36.88 22.94
N GLY A 101 -74.40 -38.15 23.03
CA GLY A 101 -75.28 -39.32 22.90
C GLY A 101 -76.45 -39.37 23.90
N ASP A 102 -76.19 -39.15 25.20
CA ASP A 102 -77.25 -39.21 26.24
C ASP A 102 -78.32 -38.11 26.04
N SER A 103 -77.91 -36.94 25.56
CA SER A 103 -78.81 -35.82 25.23
C SER A 103 -79.58 -36.09 23.93
N ALA A 104 -78.90 -36.60 22.90
CA ALA A 104 -79.50 -36.92 21.61
C ALA A 104 -80.57 -38.02 21.72
N LEU A 105 -80.30 -39.08 22.50
CA LEU A 105 -81.25 -40.18 22.74
C LEU A 105 -82.50 -39.72 23.50
N LYS A 106 -82.42 -38.63 24.27
CA LYS A 106 -83.56 -38.02 24.97
C LYS A 106 -84.28 -36.93 24.17
N GLY A 107 -83.78 -36.58 22.99
CA GLY A 107 -84.29 -35.46 22.19
C GLY A 107 -83.95 -34.07 22.73
N ASP A 108 -83.02 -33.96 23.69
CA ASP A 108 -82.61 -32.67 24.27
C ASP A 108 -81.60 -31.96 23.36
N LEU A 109 -82.13 -31.13 22.44
CA LEU A 109 -81.33 -30.31 21.54
C LEU A 109 -80.43 -29.29 22.26
N VAL A 110 -80.78 -28.86 23.48
CA VAL A 110 -79.97 -27.91 24.26
C VAL A 110 -78.79 -28.64 24.89
N GLY A 111 -79.03 -29.80 25.51
CA GLY A 111 -77.98 -30.68 26.00
C GLY A 111 -77.03 -31.14 24.88
N VAL A 112 -77.56 -31.46 23.69
CA VAL A 112 -76.76 -31.75 22.48
C VAL A 112 -75.83 -30.58 22.15
N ALA A 113 -76.36 -29.35 22.10
CA ALA A 113 -75.57 -28.17 21.77
C ALA A 113 -74.48 -27.89 22.83
N VAL A 114 -74.82 -27.92 24.13
CA VAL A 114 -73.89 -27.64 25.23
C VAL A 114 -72.74 -28.66 25.27
N HIS A 115 -73.06 -29.96 25.19
CA HIS A 115 -72.02 -31.00 25.24
C HIS A 115 -71.21 -31.14 23.94
N ALA A 116 -71.68 -30.58 22.82
CA ALA A 116 -70.91 -30.49 21.58
C ALA A 116 -69.82 -29.40 21.60
N VAL A 117 -69.96 -28.34 22.42
CA VAL A 117 -69.04 -27.17 22.38
C VAL A 117 -67.59 -27.58 22.60
N ALA A 118 -67.28 -28.32 23.67
CA ALA A 118 -65.90 -28.67 24.00
C ALA A 118 -65.23 -29.60 22.96
N PRO A 119 -65.86 -30.71 22.51
CA PRO A 119 -65.30 -31.54 21.43
C PRO A 119 -65.12 -30.77 20.10
N LEU A 120 -66.07 -29.91 19.71
CA LEU A 120 -65.95 -29.12 18.49
C LEU A 120 -64.80 -28.10 18.58
N LEU A 121 -64.62 -27.43 19.72
CA LEU A 121 -63.49 -26.53 19.94
C LEU A 121 -62.15 -27.29 19.89
N LEU A 122 -62.05 -28.51 20.42
CA LEU A 122 -60.85 -29.34 20.31
C LEU A 122 -60.52 -29.71 18.85
N ILE A 123 -61.51 -30.14 18.06
CA ILE A 123 -61.32 -30.48 16.64
C ILE A 123 -60.88 -29.24 15.85
N VAL A 124 -61.58 -28.12 16.01
CA VAL A 124 -61.28 -26.87 15.29
C VAL A 124 -59.92 -26.31 15.68
N THR A 125 -59.56 -26.30 16.97
CA THR A 125 -58.24 -25.83 17.42
C THR A 125 -57.10 -26.74 16.96
N ALA A 126 -57.32 -28.05 16.85
CA ALA A 126 -56.33 -28.98 16.30
C ALA A 126 -56.08 -28.75 14.79
N GLU A 127 -57.13 -28.56 13.98
CA GLU A 127 -56.98 -28.25 12.55
C GLU A 127 -56.38 -26.86 12.31
N ALA A 128 -56.86 -25.83 13.03
CA ALA A 128 -56.28 -24.50 12.97
C ALA A 128 -54.80 -24.51 13.38
N GLY A 129 -54.45 -25.24 14.44
CA GLY A 129 -53.07 -25.40 14.90
C GLY A 129 -52.15 -26.05 13.85
N LEU A 130 -52.67 -27.00 13.06
CA LEU A 130 -51.93 -27.61 11.96
C LEU A 130 -51.74 -26.62 10.79
N ALA A 131 -52.78 -25.85 10.44
CA ALA A 131 -52.70 -24.82 9.40
C ALA A 131 -51.69 -23.72 9.77
N TYR A 132 -51.75 -23.19 10.99
CA TYR A 132 -50.78 -22.22 11.50
C TYR A 132 -49.35 -22.76 11.48
N ARG A 133 -49.10 -24.01 11.91
CA ARG A 133 -47.77 -24.64 11.86
C ARG A 133 -47.23 -24.74 10.43
N ARG A 134 -48.06 -25.14 9.46
CA ARG A 134 -47.66 -25.18 8.04
C ARG A 134 -47.29 -23.79 7.51
N ALA A 135 -48.09 -22.78 7.85
CA ALA A 135 -47.83 -21.39 7.45
C ALA A 135 -46.54 -20.84 8.09
N ILE A 136 -46.28 -21.13 9.38
CA ILE A 136 -45.08 -20.73 10.10
C ILE A 136 -43.84 -21.42 9.50
N ASN A 137 -43.87 -22.74 9.32
CA ASN A 137 -42.74 -23.47 8.73
C ASN A 137 -42.41 -22.95 7.32
N ALA A 138 -43.42 -22.75 6.46
CA ALA A 138 -43.21 -22.18 5.14
C ALA A 138 -42.72 -20.72 5.16
N ALA A 139 -43.01 -19.95 6.22
CA ALA A 139 -42.44 -18.61 6.41
C ALA A 139 -40.98 -18.66 6.87
N LEU A 140 -40.66 -19.54 7.83
CA LEU A 140 -39.28 -19.75 8.31
C LEU A 140 -38.37 -20.22 7.17
N GLU A 141 -38.81 -21.21 6.38
CA GLU A 141 -38.04 -21.73 5.25
C GLU A 141 -37.77 -20.66 4.17
N ARG A 142 -38.72 -19.74 3.93
CA ARG A 142 -38.50 -18.57 3.05
C ARG A 142 -37.47 -17.60 3.64
N ILE A 143 -37.50 -17.36 4.94
CA ILE A 143 -36.53 -16.49 5.63
C ILE A 143 -35.12 -17.10 5.59
N GLU A 144 -35.01 -18.41 5.84
CA GLU A 144 -33.74 -19.14 5.76
C GLU A 144 -33.16 -19.13 4.33
N ARG A 145 -33.99 -19.39 3.31
CA ARG A 145 -33.59 -19.28 1.90
C ARG A 145 -33.15 -17.85 1.53
N SER A 146 -33.84 -16.82 2.02
CA SER A 146 -33.43 -15.42 1.82
C SER A 146 -32.07 -15.12 2.46
N ARG A 147 -31.87 -15.57 3.71
CA ARG A 147 -30.59 -15.38 4.43
C ARG A 147 -29.43 -16.13 3.79
N ALA A 148 -29.65 -17.34 3.28
CA ALA A 148 -28.65 -18.09 2.54
C ALA A 148 -28.25 -17.35 1.25
N ALA A 149 -29.22 -16.88 0.46
CA ALA A 149 -28.96 -16.10 -0.75
C ALA A 149 -28.24 -14.77 -0.46
N GLU A 150 -28.60 -14.06 0.61
CA GLU A 150 -27.88 -12.86 1.06
C GLU A 150 -26.44 -13.15 1.49
N ALA A 151 -26.20 -14.28 2.17
CA ALA A 151 -24.86 -14.69 2.60
C ALA A 151 -23.99 -15.04 1.38
N GLU A 152 -24.50 -15.81 0.43
CA GLU A 152 -23.82 -16.12 -0.84
C GLU A 152 -23.51 -14.85 -1.64
N GLN A 153 -24.44 -13.90 -1.73
CA GLN A 153 -24.21 -12.62 -2.41
C GLN A 153 -23.10 -11.80 -1.73
N ARG A 154 -23.09 -11.71 -0.39
CA ARG A 154 -22.01 -11.02 0.35
C ARG A 154 -20.67 -11.70 0.15
N GLU A 155 -20.63 -13.04 0.12
CA GLU A 155 -19.41 -13.77 -0.14
C GLU A 155 -18.91 -13.58 -1.57
N GLN A 156 -19.79 -13.60 -2.57
CA GLN A 156 -19.45 -13.31 -3.97
C GLN A 156 -18.92 -11.87 -4.14
N GLN A 157 -19.53 -10.89 -3.47
CA GLN A 157 -19.05 -9.51 -3.45
C GLN A 157 -17.64 -9.42 -2.86
N GLN A 158 -17.41 -9.98 -1.67
CA GLN A 158 -16.08 -9.98 -1.03
C GLN A 158 -15.03 -10.73 -1.85
N ARG A 159 -15.38 -11.85 -2.50
CA ARG A 159 -14.49 -12.57 -3.41
C ARG A 159 -14.12 -11.71 -4.63
N GLY A 160 -15.12 -11.04 -5.23
CA GLY A 160 -14.91 -10.12 -6.36
C GLY A 160 -14.08 -8.89 -6.01
N GLU A 161 -14.27 -8.30 -4.82
CA GLU A 161 -13.46 -7.19 -4.31
C GLU A 161 -11.99 -7.60 -4.11
N ARG A 162 -11.75 -8.74 -3.45
CA ARG A 162 -10.38 -9.28 -3.27
C ARG A 162 -9.70 -9.58 -4.61
N GLU A 163 -10.45 -10.09 -5.59
CA GLU A 163 -9.90 -10.36 -6.93
C GLU A 163 -9.57 -9.06 -7.68
N ARG A 164 -10.41 -8.03 -7.58
CA ARG A 164 -10.13 -6.69 -8.13
C ARG A 164 -8.90 -6.07 -7.48
N GLU A 165 -8.83 -6.07 -6.15
CA GLU A 165 -7.68 -5.53 -5.42
C GLU A 165 -6.39 -6.26 -5.79
N ARG A 166 -6.43 -7.59 -5.95
CA ARG A 166 -5.30 -8.38 -6.42
C ARG A 166 -4.87 -7.97 -7.84
N ARG A 167 -5.81 -7.86 -8.78
CA ARG A 167 -5.51 -7.42 -10.16
C ARG A 167 -4.95 -5.99 -10.20
N GLU A 168 -5.44 -5.08 -9.36
CA GLU A 168 -4.92 -3.72 -9.24
C GLU A 168 -3.52 -3.66 -8.59
N ARG A 169 -3.21 -4.55 -7.65
CA ARG A 169 -1.85 -4.71 -7.09
C ARG A 169 -0.90 -5.25 -8.16
N GLU A 170 -1.29 -6.31 -8.87
CA GLU A 170 -0.51 -6.91 -9.95
C GLU A 170 -0.26 -5.92 -11.11
N HIS A 171 -1.28 -5.15 -11.52
CA HIS A 171 -1.12 -4.10 -12.54
C HIS A 171 -0.19 -2.97 -12.06
N ARG A 172 -0.32 -2.52 -10.81
CA ARG A 172 0.59 -1.51 -10.24
C ARG A 172 2.02 -2.02 -10.19
N GLU A 173 2.24 -3.24 -9.73
CA GLU A 173 3.58 -3.85 -9.67
C GLU A 173 4.17 -4.01 -11.07
N GLN A 174 3.41 -4.49 -12.06
CA GLN A 174 3.88 -4.58 -13.44
C GLN A 174 4.22 -3.20 -14.01
N SER A 175 3.36 -2.19 -13.82
CA SER A 175 3.63 -0.83 -14.30
C SER A 175 4.86 -0.19 -13.64
N ALA A 176 5.15 -0.54 -12.37
CA ALA A 176 6.35 -0.10 -11.67
C ALA A 176 7.62 -0.79 -12.20
N ARG A 177 7.55 -2.10 -12.52
CA ARG A 177 8.63 -2.85 -13.18
C ARG A 177 8.92 -2.29 -14.57
N ASP A 178 7.89 -2.09 -15.38
CA ASP A 178 8.01 -1.52 -16.74
C ASP A 178 8.59 -0.08 -16.72
N HIS A 179 8.26 0.71 -15.69
CA HIS A 179 8.83 2.05 -15.51
C HIS A 179 10.29 1.99 -15.05
N ALA A 180 10.62 1.12 -14.10
CA ALA A 180 11.99 0.90 -13.63
C ALA A 180 12.91 0.43 -14.77
N GLU A 181 12.46 -0.53 -15.59
CA GLU A 181 13.22 -1.01 -16.76
C GLU A 181 13.45 0.11 -17.79
N LYS A 182 12.45 0.97 -18.05
CA LYS A 182 12.63 2.13 -18.93
C LYS A 182 13.66 3.12 -18.39
N VAL A 183 13.64 3.41 -17.08
CA VAL A 183 14.61 4.29 -16.42
C VAL A 183 16.02 3.68 -16.44
N GLU A 184 16.15 2.37 -16.27
CA GLU A 184 17.43 1.66 -16.35
C GLU A 184 17.99 1.68 -17.79
N ARG A 185 17.16 1.38 -18.80
CA ARG A 185 17.54 1.48 -20.21
C ARG A 185 17.99 2.91 -20.58
N GLU A 186 17.25 3.93 -20.15
CA GLU A 186 17.60 5.34 -20.41
C GLU A 186 18.93 5.75 -19.73
N ARG A 187 19.20 5.27 -18.51
CA ARG A 187 20.49 5.48 -17.84
C ARG A 187 21.64 4.80 -18.60
N ALA A 188 21.46 3.53 -18.97
CA ALA A 188 22.46 2.78 -19.72
C ALA A 188 22.76 3.41 -21.09
N GLU A 189 21.76 3.98 -21.77
CA GLU A 189 21.92 4.71 -23.03
C GLU A 189 22.67 6.04 -22.82
N ARG A 190 22.33 6.81 -21.78
CA ARG A 190 23.05 8.04 -21.41
C ARG A 190 24.53 7.77 -21.12
N GLU A 191 24.83 6.80 -20.26
CA GLU A 191 26.22 6.41 -19.97
C GLU A 191 26.96 5.89 -21.21
N ALA A 192 26.28 5.15 -22.10
CA ALA A 192 26.89 4.68 -23.35
C ALA A 192 27.23 5.84 -24.30
N ASN A 193 26.37 6.85 -24.36
CA ASN A 193 26.59 8.07 -25.13
C ASN A 193 27.70 8.94 -24.53
N GLU A 194 27.76 9.09 -23.20
CA GLU A 194 28.86 9.76 -22.48
C GLU A 194 30.19 9.06 -22.75
N ARG A 195 30.25 7.72 -22.58
CA ARG A 195 31.44 6.90 -22.90
C ARG A 195 31.79 6.92 -24.39
N ALA A 196 30.87 7.25 -25.30
CA ALA A 196 31.17 7.47 -26.71
C ALA A 196 31.75 8.88 -26.95
N ALA A 197 31.14 9.91 -26.37
CA ALA A 197 31.61 11.29 -26.46
C ALA A 197 33.01 11.48 -25.85
N GLU A 198 33.33 10.80 -24.74
CA GLU A 198 34.67 10.77 -24.14
C GLU A 198 35.70 10.14 -25.09
N ARG A 199 35.38 9.02 -25.73
CA ARG A 199 36.27 8.36 -26.72
C ARG A 199 36.50 9.25 -27.93
N ASP A 200 35.46 9.90 -28.44
CA ASP A 200 35.56 10.85 -29.55
C ASP A 200 36.36 12.10 -29.17
N HIS A 201 36.20 12.61 -27.95
CA HIS A 201 36.98 13.74 -27.43
C HIS A 201 38.46 13.37 -27.28
N THR A 202 38.78 12.23 -26.67
CA THR A 202 40.16 11.73 -26.58
C THR A 202 40.76 11.52 -27.97
N ALA A 203 40.01 10.91 -28.90
CA ALA A 203 40.46 10.73 -30.29
C ALA A 203 40.70 12.06 -31.05
N ARG A 204 39.92 13.12 -30.75
CA ARG A 204 40.20 14.47 -31.26
C ARG A 204 41.46 15.06 -30.66
N MET A 205 41.63 14.97 -29.34
CA MET A 205 42.81 15.50 -28.64
C MET A 205 44.10 14.81 -29.10
N ASP A 206 44.08 13.49 -29.32
CA ASP A 206 45.24 12.77 -29.86
C ASP A 206 45.52 13.13 -31.32
N ARG A 207 44.49 13.33 -32.17
CA ARG A 207 44.68 13.85 -33.54
C ARG A 207 45.31 15.23 -33.53
N GLU A 208 44.77 16.17 -32.75
CA GLU A 208 45.36 17.51 -32.62
C GLU A 208 46.79 17.47 -32.08
N ARG A 209 47.11 16.53 -31.17
CA ARG A 209 48.48 16.38 -30.66
C ARG A 209 49.43 15.88 -31.75
N LEU A 210 49.01 14.88 -32.52
CA LEU A 210 49.77 14.36 -33.66
C LEU A 210 49.94 15.43 -34.76
N ASP A 211 48.89 16.20 -35.08
CA ASP A 211 48.95 17.29 -36.05
C ASP A 211 49.93 18.38 -35.61
N ARG A 212 49.95 18.74 -34.31
CA ARG A 212 50.94 19.68 -33.74
C ARG A 212 52.36 19.10 -33.73
N GLU A 213 52.54 17.82 -33.41
CA GLU A 213 53.84 17.14 -33.46
C GLU A 213 54.39 17.09 -34.90
N ASP A 214 53.54 16.80 -35.89
CA ASP A 214 53.91 16.81 -37.31
C ASP A 214 54.14 18.23 -37.86
N GLN A 215 53.38 19.23 -37.41
CA GLN A 215 53.67 20.63 -37.75
C GLN A 215 55.02 21.08 -37.17
N ALA A 216 55.30 20.80 -35.90
CA ALA A 216 56.60 21.09 -35.28
C ALA A 216 57.75 20.38 -36.02
N ARG A 217 57.56 19.13 -36.47
CA ARG A 217 58.53 18.41 -37.31
C ARG A 217 58.75 19.05 -38.69
N ARG A 218 57.72 19.64 -39.30
CA ARG A 218 57.86 20.38 -40.56
C ARG A 218 58.63 21.67 -40.34
N GLU A 219 58.24 22.46 -39.34
CA GLU A 219 58.92 23.70 -38.95
C GLU A 219 60.40 23.46 -38.59
N GLN A 220 60.70 22.38 -37.86
CA GLN A 220 62.08 21.98 -37.55
C GLN A 220 62.87 21.63 -38.81
N ARG A 221 62.31 20.86 -39.76
CA ARG A 221 62.99 20.55 -41.04
C ARG A 221 63.23 21.81 -41.86
N GLU A 222 62.26 22.73 -41.93
CA GLU A 222 62.44 24.01 -42.61
C GLU A 222 63.46 24.92 -41.91
N TYR A 223 63.59 24.83 -40.58
CA TYR A 223 64.63 25.54 -39.82
C TYR A 223 66.01 24.93 -40.10
N GLU A 224 66.14 23.60 -40.06
CA GLU A 224 67.37 22.88 -40.40
C GLU A 224 67.81 23.15 -41.86
N ASP A 225 66.87 23.18 -42.81
CA ASP A 225 67.17 23.54 -44.20
C ASP A 225 67.51 25.03 -44.37
N ARG A 226 66.91 25.95 -43.60
CA ARG A 226 67.34 27.36 -43.55
C ARG A 226 68.77 27.50 -43.02
N VAL A 227 69.08 26.87 -41.88
CA VAL A 227 70.43 26.86 -41.29
C VAL A 227 71.44 26.21 -42.24
N ARG A 228 71.07 25.13 -42.95
CA ARG A 228 71.92 24.49 -43.95
C ARG A 228 72.21 25.40 -45.14
N ARG A 229 71.20 26.13 -45.65
CA ARG A 229 71.39 27.13 -46.73
C ARG A 229 72.28 28.28 -46.25
N GLU A 230 72.00 28.87 -45.10
CA GLU A 230 72.86 29.93 -44.53
C GLU A 230 74.31 29.48 -44.26
N ALA A 231 74.52 28.20 -43.91
CA ALA A 231 75.85 27.63 -43.73
C ALA A 231 76.56 27.41 -45.09
N GLN A 232 75.83 26.99 -46.11
CA GLN A 232 76.34 26.89 -47.50
C GLN A 232 76.66 28.28 -48.06
N ASP A 233 75.76 29.25 -47.92
CA ASP A 233 75.96 30.64 -48.35
C ASP A 233 77.16 31.27 -47.63
N ARG A 234 77.34 31.02 -46.32
CA ARG A 234 78.54 31.45 -45.57
C ARG A 234 79.81 30.75 -46.06
N ALA A 235 79.76 29.45 -46.34
CA ALA A 235 80.92 28.72 -46.88
C ALA A 235 81.28 29.21 -48.30
N ASP A 236 80.29 29.56 -49.13
CA ASP A 236 80.49 30.14 -50.45
C ASP A 236 80.98 31.58 -50.40
N ALA A 237 80.49 32.39 -49.47
CA ALA A 237 81.02 33.72 -49.20
C ALA A 237 82.49 33.64 -48.75
N LEU A 238 82.83 32.76 -47.80
CA LEU A 238 84.21 32.53 -47.36
C LEU A 238 85.10 32.03 -48.50
N ARG A 239 84.60 31.15 -49.39
CA ARG A 239 85.34 30.73 -50.59
C ARG A 239 85.58 31.87 -51.57
N ARG A 240 84.59 32.74 -51.77
CA ARG A 240 84.73 33.95 -52.59
C ARG A 240 85.75 34.90 -51.97
N GLU A 241 85.63 35.21 -50.67
CA GLU A 241 86.60 36.03 -49.94
C GLU A 241 88.01 35.46 -49.97
N GLN A 242 88.19 34.14 -49.83
CA GLN A 242 89.49 33.49 -49.98
C GLN A 242 90.03 33.65 -51.41
N SER A 243 89.21 33.41 -52.44
CA SER A 243 89.63 33.60 -53.83
C SER A 243 89.95 35.07 -54.15
N GLU A 244 89.20 36.02 -53.58
CA GLU A 244 89.47 37.45 -53.67
C GLU A 244 90.71 37.85 -52.88
N GLN A 245 91.00 37.25 -51.74
CA GLN A 245 92.23 37.49 -50.97
C GLN A 245 93.45 36.87 -51.66
N GLU A 246 93.32 35.71 -52.30
CA GLU A 246 94.36 35.14 -53.16
C GLU A 246 94.59 36.01 -54.39
N GLU A 247 93.54 36.54 -55.02
CA GLU A 247 93.68 37.44 -56.16
C GLU A 247 94.22 38.81 -55.75
N ARG A 248 93.72 39.40 -54.65
CA ARG A 248 94.24 40.64 -54.08
C ARG A 248 95.68 40.46 -53.62
N SER A 249 96.07 39.35 -52.99
CA SER A 249 97.46 39.12 -52.58
C SER A 249 98.38 38.82 -53.77
N ARG A 250 97.89 38.21 -54.87
CA ARG A 250 98.64 38.17 -56.14
C ARG A 250 98.83 39.57 -56.74
N ARG A 251 97.77 40.38 -56.80
CA ARG A 251 97.82 41.78 -57.25
C ARG A 251 98.68 42.65 -56.32
N GLU A 252 98.69 42.38 -55.01
CA GLU A 252 99.49 43.07 -54.02
C GLU A 252 100.94 42.57 -54.02
N GLN A 253 101.24 41.31 -54.35
CA GLN A 253 102.60 40.85 -54.63
C GLN A 253 103.15 41.50 -55.90
N GLN A 254 102.33 41.66 -56.94
CA GLN A 254 102.68 42.43 -58.14
C GLN A 254 102.86 43.92 -57.82
N ALA A 255 101.99 44.53 -57.01
CA ALA A 255 102.13 45.91 -56.57
C ALA A 255 103.30 46.11 -55.60
N ARG A 256 103.64 45.14 -54.75
CA ARG A 256 104.82 45.13 -53.87
C ARG A 256 106.10 44.93 -54.67
N ALA A 257 106.10 44.15 -55.75
CA ALA A 257 107.21 44.15 -56.71
C ALA A 257 107.40 45.54 -57.36
N GLN A 258 106.32 46.26 -57.65
CA GLN A 258 106.36 47.63 -58.20
C GLN A 258 106.60 48.74 -57.17
N THR A 259 106.35 48.50 -55.88
CA THR A 259 106.57 49.49 -54.79
C THR A 259 107.82 49.23 -53.96
N MET A 260 108.42 48.04 -54.00
CA MET A 260 109.78 47.84 -53.47
C MET A 260 110.86 48.59 -54.28
N GLU A 261 110.54 49.04 -55.50
CA GLU A 261 111.42 49.91 -56.30
C GLU A 261 111.26 51.41 -55.94
N ALA A 262 110.20 51.81 -55.22
CA ALA A 262 109.88 53.20 -54.94
C ALA A 262 109.58 53.46 -53.45
N VAL A 263 110.46 54.22 -52.79
CA VAL A 263 110.30 54.80 -51.42
C VAL A 263 110.37 53.74 -50.29
N LYS A 264 111.42 53.63 -49.46
CA LYS A 264 112.63 54.43 -49.18
C LYS A 264 112.42 55.86 -48.66
N ALA A 265 111.41 56.07 -47.82
CA ALA A 265 111.31 57.19 -46.86
C ALA A 265 110.47 56.77 -45.63
N ALA A 266 110.78 57.31 -44.46
CA ALA A 266 110.15 57.00 -43.15
C ALA A 266 109.29 58.21 -42.66
N PRO A 267 108.90 58.40 -41.37
CA PRO A 267 108.61 57.49 -40.24
C PRO A 267 107.27 57.81 -39.49
N ALA A 268 107.04 57.15 -38.33
CA ALA A 268 106.37 57.66 -37.09
C ALA A 268 104.92 57.24 -36.67
N VAL A 269 104.80 57.09 -35.34
CA VAL A 269 103.72 56.72 -34.36
C VAL A 269 102.67 57.87 -34.24
N PRO A 270 101.44 57.81 -33.61
CA PRO A 270 101.05 57.01 -32.42
C PRO A 270 99.56 56.58 -32.18
N ALA A 271 99.36 55.87 -31.04
CA ALA A 271 98.23 55.84 -30.07
C ALA A 271 96.74 56.02 -30.47
N GLY A 272 95.84 55.20 -29.89
CA GLY A 272 94.37 55.32 -29.95
C GLY A 272 93.70 54.53 -28.81
N GLU A 273 92.43 54.82 -28.48
CA GLU A 273 91.84 54.53 -27.15
C GLU A 273 90.28 54.42 -27.16
N GLY A 274 89.68 53.81 -26.12
CA GLY A 274 88.22 53.74 -25.85
C GLY A 274 87.72 52.33 -25.45
N VAL A 275 87.20 51.96 -24.27
CA VAL A 275 86.39 52.57 -23.16
C VAL A 275 84.88 52.18 -23.22
N ASN A 276 84.28 52.03 -22.03
CA ASN A 276 82.88 51.69 -21.65
C ASN A 276 82.52 50.20 -21.53
N THR A 277 82.11 49.63 -20.36
CA THR A 277 81.06 49.98 -19.35
C THR A 277 79.63 49.64 -19.84
N CYS A 278 78.61 49.31 -19.02
CA CYS A 278 78.49 49.08 -17.56
C CYS A 278 77.22 48.23 -17.24
N GLU A 279 77.18 47.66 -16.03
CA GLU A 279 76.04 47.52 -15.07
C GLU A 279 74.57 47.18 -15.46
N GLY A 280 73.79 46.78 -14.44
CA GLY A 280 72.33 46.54 -14.50
C GLY A 280 71.96 45.08 -14.16
N ALA A 281 71.90 44.60 -12.92
CA ALA A 281 71.44 45.18 -11.65
C ALA A 281 69.91 45.42 -11.55
N VAL A 282 69.26 44.52 -10.78
CA VAL A 282 68.14 44.79 -9.84
C VAL A 282 66.78 45.23 -10.41
N ASN A 283 65.77 44.36 -10.31
CA ASN A 283 64.61 44.49 -9.37
C ASN A 283 63.77 43.19 -9.42
N THR A 284 63.23 42.58 -8.34
CA THR A 284 62.45 43.03 -7.16
C THR A 284 60.94 42.95 -7.39
N ALA A 285 60.23 42.55 -6.32
CA ALA A 285 58.78 42.51 -6.11
C ALA A 285 58.00 41.36 -6.83
N VAL A 286 57.30 40.42 -6.16
CA VAL A 286 56.36 40.42 -4.98
C VAL A 286 54.90 40.44 -5.42
N ASN A 287 54.06 39.80 -4.59
CA ASN A 287 52.58 39.87 -4.50
C ASN A 287 51.76 38.94 -5.45
N THR A 288 50.65 38.33 -5.02
CA THR A 288 49.92 38.36 -3.72
C THR A 288 49.24 37.01 -3.44
N ALA A 289 49.20 36.59 -2.16
CA ALA A 289 48.30 35.55 -1.68
C ALA A 289 46.92 36.16 -1.33
N VAL A 290 45.84 35.60 -1.87
CA VAL A 290 44.47 36.06 -1.57
C VAL A 290 44.01 35.43 -0.26
N ASN A 291 43.74 36.27 0.74
CA ASN A 291 43.20 35.85 2.03
C ASN A 291 41.81 36.45 2.25
N THR A 292 40.93 35.68 2.89
CA THR A 292 39.51 35.97 3.10
C THR A 292 39.24 37.20 3.96
N LEU A 293 38.18 37.96 3.61
CA LEU A 293 37.60 39.02 4.44
C LEU A 293 36.73 38.43 5.57
N PRO A 294 36.86 38.92 6.82
CA PRO A 294 35.92 38.62 7.90
C PRO A 294 34.78 39.66 7.92
N THR A 295 33.56 39.23 7.61
CA THR A 295 32.35 40.03 7.84
C THR A 295 31.98 40.05 9.32
N LEU A 296 31.82 41.25 9.88
CA LEU A 296 31.35 41.47 11.25
C LEU A 296 29.86 41.13 11.39
N PHE A 297 29.54 39.84 11.56
CA PHE A 297 28.22 39.42 11.99
C PHE A 297 28.10 39.54 13.51
N THR A 298 27.10 40.30 13.97
CA THR A 298 26.70 40.33 15.38
C THR A 298 26.12 38.95 15.74
N LYS A 299 26.96 38.11 16.33
CA LYS A 299 26.62 36.74 16.71
C LYS A 299 25.38 36.72 17.62
N MET A 300 24.34 36.00 17.20
CA MET A 300 23.09 35.88 17.95
C MET A 300 23.34 35.22 19.32
N PRO A 301 22.73 35.70 20.42
CA PRO A 301 22.80 35.05 21.73
C PRO A 301 22.43 33.57 21.64
N GLU A 302 23.13 32.71 22.39
CA GLU A 302 22.99 31.26 22.22
C GLU A 302 21.56 30.74 22.45
N THR A 303 20.85 31.33 23.41
CA THR A 303 19.44 31.03 23.71
C THR A 303 18.51 31.38 22.55
N GLU A 304 18.73 32.52 21.90
CA GLU A 304 17.98 32.95 20.71
C GLU A 304 18.31 32.05 19.50
N ALA A 305 19.59 31.75 19.27
CA ALA A 305 20.02 30.87 18.18
C ALA A 305 19.45 29.45 18.29
N ARG A 306 19.38 28.89 19.51
CA ARG A 306 18.71 27.60 19.78
C ARG A 306 17.21 27.65 19.52
N SER A 307 16.55 28.75 19.89
CA SER A 307 15.11 28.96 19.62
C SER A 307 14.84 29.06 18.12
N TYR A 308 15.65 29.87 17.42
CA TYR A 308 15.58 30.10 15.97
C TYR A 308 15.80 28.82 15.16
N ILE A 309 16.77 27.97 15.54
CA ILE A 309 16.99 26.69 14.87
C ILE A 309 15.81 25.72 15.07
N ARG A 310 15.16 25.75 16.25
CA ARG A 310 14.00 24.89 16.55
C ARG A 310 12.70 25.33 15.87
N SER A 311 12.57 26.58 15.44
CA SER A 311 11.33 27.06 14.80
C SER A 311 11.13 26.60 13.36
N PHE A 312 12.15 26.03 12.70
CA PHE A 312 12.05 25.55 11.32
C PHE A 312 11.81 24.03 11.27
N PRO A 313 10.72 23.56 10.63
CA PRO A 313 10.58 22.15 10.27
C PRO A 313 11.68 21.63 9.35
N GLU A 314 11.85 20.31 9.31
CA GLU A 314 12.91 19.66 8.55
C GLU A 314 12.87 20.02 7.05
N GLY A 315 14.02 20.46 6.52
CA GLY A 315 14.21 20.73 5.09
C GLY A 315 13.87 22.17 4.65
N GLU A 316 13.32 23.03 5.51
CA GLU A 316 12.97 24.41 5.12
C GLU A 316 14.21 25.30 4.93
N LYS A 317 15.28 25.08 5.72
CA LYS A 317 16.56 25.79 5.59
C LYS A 317 17.75 24.83 5.63
N SER A 318 18.79 25.15 4.85
CA SER A 318 20.06 24.42 4.93
C SER A 318 20.87 24.81 6.18
N VAL A 319 21.69 23.88 6.69
CA VAL A 319 22.59 24.12 7.83
C VAL A 319 23.51 25.32 7.60
N ARG A 320 23.89 25.59 6.34
CA ARG A 320 24.71 26.75 5.97
C ARG A 320 23.94 28.07 6.09
N GLN A 321 22.71 28.14 5.58
CA GLN A 321 21.86 29.32 5.77
C GLN A 321 21.57 29.59 7.25
N LEU A 322 21.33 28.55 8.06
CA LEU A 322 21.14 28.70 9.51
C LEU A 322 22.42 29.18 10.22
N ALA A 323 23.61 28.84 9.72
CA ALA A 323 24.88 29.37 10.21
C ALA A 323 25.07 30.85 9.85
N ASP A 324 24.77 31.21 8.60
CA ASP A 324 24.84 32.59 8.10
C ASP A 324 23.81 33.49 8.81
N ASP A 325 22.57 33.02 9.03
CA ASP A 325 21.48 33.74 9.71
C ASP A 325 21.76 33.99 11.22
N THR A 326 22.46 33.07 11.89
CA THR A 326 22.71 33.15 13.35
C THR A 326 24.09 33.70 13.71
N GLY A 327 25.03 33.73 12.76
CA GLY A 327 26.44 34.05 13.01
C GLY A 327 27.20 32.98 13.81
N TRP A 328 26.67 31.75 13.88
CA TRP A 328 27.34 30.60 14.50
C TRP A 328 28.00 29.71 13.43
N SER A 329 28.99 28.91 13.81
CA SER A 329 29.68 28.03 12.85
C SER A 329 28.77 26.90 12.38
N VAL A 330 28.96 26.47 11.13
CA VAL A 330 28.21 25.35 10.50
C VAL A 330 28.23 24.09 11.37
N GLY A 331 29.36 23.78 12.03
CA GLY A 331 29.47 22.64 12.94
C GLY A 331 28.64 22.78 14.23
N TRP A 332 28.52 23.99 14.78
CA TRP A 332 27.66 24.23 15.96
C TRP A 332 26.18 24.10 15.59
N VAL A 333 25.79 24.67 14.45
CA VAL A 333 24.41 24.57 13.94
C VAL A 333 24.03 23.14 13.61
N ALA A 334 24.92 22.38 12.95
CA ALA A 334 24.70 20.95 12.66
C ALA A 334 24.42 20.14 13.93
N ALA A 335 25.18 20.37 15.00
CA ALA A 335 24.97 19.72 16.29
C ALA A 335 23.62 20.09 16.92
N ARG A 336 23.18 21.36 16.86
CA ARG A 336 21.86 21.78 17.39
C ARG A 336 20.69 21.20 16.59
N VAL A 337 20.81 21.11 15.27
CA VAL A 337 19.78 20.47 14.41
C VAL A 337 19.65 18.98 14.76
N GLN A 338 20.76 18.29 14.98
CA GLN A 338 20.76 16.89 15.38
C GLN A 338 20.13 16.67 16.77
N GLU A 339 20.48 17.48 17.77
CA GLU A 339 19.84 17.42 19.10
C GLU A 339 18.32 17.66 19.05
N ALA A 340 17.85 18.55 18.15
CA ALA A 340 16.42 18.81 17.99
C ALA A 340 15.66 17.61 17.38
N ARG A 341 16.27 16.90 16.43
CA ARG A 341 15.73 15.66 15.84
C ARG A 341 15.61 14.54 16.86
N GLU A 342 16.66 14.36 17.67
CA GLU A 342 16.68 13.36 18.73
C GLU A 342 15.60 13.64 19.78
N GLN A 343 15.36 14.92 20.12
CA GLN A 343 14.27 15.32 21.02
C GLN A 343 12.88 15.04 20.42
N GLN A 344 12.63 15.36 19.15
CA GLN A 344 11.36 15.02 18.46
C GLN A 344 11.13 13.51 18.34
N THR A 345 12.20 12.71 18.24
CA THR A 345 12.12 11.24 18.17
C THR A 345 11.88 10.62 19.55
N THR A 346 12.19 11.33 20.63
CA THR A 346 12.16 10.80 22.01
C THR A 346 10.90 11.20 22.80
N GLU A 347 10.08 12.15 22.33
CA GLU A 347 8.73 12.34 22.89
C GLU A 347 7.84 11.13 22.54
N PRO A 348 7.44 10.29 23.52
CA PRO A 348 6.57 9.16 23.24
C PRO A 348 5.14 9.64 22.99
N ALA A 349 4.41 8.91 22.15
CA ALA A 349 3.00 9.16 21.88
C ALA A 349 2.07 8.78 23.06
N GLU A 350 2.26 9.42 24.22
CA GLU A 350 1.56 9.13 25.49
C GLU A 350 0.43 10.14 25.81
N VAL A 351 -0.39 10.55 24.81
CA VAL A 351 -1.69 11.20 25.07
C VAL A 351 -2.75 10.85 24.00
N VAL A 352 -3.09 9.56 23.84
CA VAL A 352 -4.43 9.15 23.34
C VAL A 352 -4.86 7.83 23.99
N ALA A 353 -5.56 7.92 25.13
CA ALA A 353 -6.36 6.86 25.75
C ALA A 353 -7.52 7.49 26.53
#